data_AF-G1LGN7-F1
#
_entry.id   AF-G1LGN7-F1
#
_cell.length_a   1.000
_cell.length_b   1.000
_cell.length_c   1.000
_cell.angle_alpha   90.00
_cell.angle_beta   90.00
_cell.angle_gamma   90.00
#
_symmetry.space_group_name_H-M   'P 1'
#
loop_
_entity.id
_entity.type
_entity.pdbx_description
1 polymer ?
#
loop_
_entity_poly.entity_id
_entity_poly.type
_entity_poly.pdbx_seq_one_letter_code
_entity_poly.pdbx_strand_id
1 'polypeptide(L)'
;MAEAGKEQAGLTLPGGGAAQWPLQRYGRFMPSGTGEPPRPGQDAGAASSPTWKVFDSNEESGNLVLTIVISGHFFISQGQTLLEGFSLIGSKNWLKIVRRMDCLLFGTTIKDKSRMFRVQFGGGSKEQALEHCGSCVQKLAQYVTVQVPDGVSQELGLSPGPLRAGESCAQHVPPQQGPPQNPEKPQPCGPASTSASGGRSSMSSLAQSLLVSEARPPICEQPAWDAEELGPFLRLCLMDQNFPAFVEDVEKELKKLTGLRN
;
A
#
# COMPACT_ATOMS: atom_id res chain seq x y z
N MET A 1 9.27 -42.85 28.23
CA MET A 1 9.24 -41.98 29.43
C MET A 1 10.59 -41.30 29.53
N ALA A 2 10.75 -40.02 29.22
CA ALA A 2 9.76 -39.02 28.81
C ALA A 2 10.27 -38.19 27.62
N GLU A 3 9.32 -37.61 26.90
CA GLU A 3 9.51 -36.65 25.83
C GLU A 3 9.79 -35.26 26.42
N ALA A 4 10.66 -34.47 25.78
CA ALA A 4 10.86 -33.06 26.12
C ALA A 4 10.79 -32.23 24.84
N GLY A 5 9.64 -31.61 24.62
CA GLY A 5 9.37 -30.78 23.44
C GLY A 5 10.34 -29.60 23.38
N LYS A 6 10.96 -29.41 22.22
CA LYS A 6 11.83 -28.26 21.95
C LYS A 6 10.99 -27.13 21.36
N GLU A 7 10.37 -26.33 22.22
CA GLU A 7 9.64 -25.14 21.82
C GLU A 7 10.58 -24.19 21.05
N GLN A 8 10.27 -23.94 19.77
CA GLN A 8 10.92 -22.88 19.01
C GLN A 8 10.42 -21.55 19.56
N ALA A 9 11.28 -20.84 20.29
CA ALA A 9 11.05 -19.46 20.68
C ALA A 9 10.96 -18.58 19.43
N GLY A 10 9.73 -18.41 18.92
CA GLY A 10 9.43 -17.44 17.88
C GLY A 10 9.78 -16.05 18.40
N LEU A 11 10.69 -15.36 17.70
CA LEU A 11 11.04 -13.97 17.97
C LEU A 11 9.90 -13.05 17.53
N THR A 12 8.75 -13.15 18.18
CA THR A 12 7.68 -12.16 18.10
C THR A 12 8.11 -10.93 18.89
N LEU A 13 8.46 -9.85 18.20
CA LEU A 13 8.66 -8.55 18.83
C LEU A 13 7.37 -8.13 19.58
N PRO A 14 7.46 -7.72 20.86
CA PRO A 14 6.29 -7.29 21.63
C PRO A 14 5.83 -5.91 21.15
N GLY A 15 4.97 -5.91 20.14
CA GLY A 15 4.35 -4.72 19.58
C GLY A 15 3.79 -4.97 18.19
N GLY A 16 2.46 -4.89 18.02
CA GLY A 16 1.75 -5.10 16.76
C GLY A 16 2.03 -4.07 15.64
N GLY A 17 3.08 -3.26 15.79
CA GLY A 17 3.51 -2.24 14.82
C GLY A 17 4.30 -2.79 13.62
N ALA A 18 4.56 -4.09 13.54
CA ALA A 18 5.26 -4.70 12.42
C ALA A 18 4.72 -6.09 12.08
N ALA A 19 4.57 -6.37 10.77
CA ALA A 19 4.35 -7.70 10.24
C ALA A 19 5.69 -8.26 9.74
N GLN A 20 5.99 -9.51 10.09
CA GLN A 20 7.26 -10.16 9.79
C GLN A 20 7.03 -11.54 9.18
N TRP A 21 7.88 -11.92 8.23
CA TRP A 21 7.86 -13.24 7.60
C TRP A 21 9.28 -13.81 7.50
N PRO A 22 9.49 -15.09 7.90
CA PRO A 22 10.77 -15.75 7.71
C PRO A 22 11.01 -15.99 6.21
N LEU A 23 12.25 -15.82 5.78
CA LEU A 23 12.68 -16.13 4.41
C LEU A 23 13.65 -17.31 4.45
N GLN A 24 13.52 -18.23 3.49
CA GLN A 24 14.51 -19.29 3.28
C GLN A 24 15.76 -18.73 2.59
N ARG A 25 15.55 -17.84 1.61
CA ARG A 25 16.59 -17.35 0.70
C ARG A 25 16.29 -15.94 0.22
N TYR A 26 17.35 -15.17 0.05
CA TYR A 26 17.36 -13.86 -0.59
C TYR A 26 18.40 -13.84 -1.71
N GLY A 27 18.17 -13.09 -2.78
CA GLY A 27 19.13 -12.99 -3.88
C GLY A 27 19.10 -11.64 -4.57
N ARG A 28 20.27 -11.01 -4.71
CA ARG A 28 20.48 -9.80 -5.52
C ARG A 28 20.87 -10.15 -6.93
N PHE A 29 20.26 -9.50 -7.91
CA PHE A 29 20.76 -9.50 -9.27
C PHE A 29 21.98 -8.60 -9.35
N MET A 30 23.11 -9.13 -9.83
CA MET A 30 24.30 -8.38 -10.17
C MET A 30 24.33 -8.25 -11.70
N PRO A 31 24.04 -7.07 -12.26
CA PRO A 31 24.28 -6.82 -13.67
C PRO A 31 25.75 -7.06 -13.98
N SER A 32 26.01 -7.72 -15.11
CA SER A 32 27.34 -7.72 -15.73
C SER A 32 27.85 -6.28 -15.81
N GLY A 33 29.07 -6.03 -15.34
CA GLY A 33 29.67 -4.72 -15.50
C GLY A 33 29.74 -4.38 -16.99
N THR A 34 29.21 -3.21 -17.37
CA THR A 34 29.43 -2.64 -18.70
C THR A 34 30.91 -2.34 -18.81
N GLY A 35 31.68 -3.31 -19.33
CA GLY A 35 33.11 -3.13 -19.57
C GLY A 35 33.31 -1.94 -20.51
N GLU A 36 34.46 -1.27 -20.35
CA GLU A 36 34.93 -0.35 -21.40
C GLU A 36 34.85 -1.04 -22.77
N PRO A 37 34.56 -0.31 -23.86
CA PRO A 37 34.61 -0.88 -25.20
C PRO A 37 35.99 -1.55 -25.39
N PRO A 38 36.05 -2.83 -25.82
CA PRO A 38 37.31 -3.55 -25.94
C PRO A 38 38.31 -2.73 -26.76
N ARG A 39 39.50 -2.48 -26.20
CA ARG A 39 40.58 -1.88 -26.99
C ARG A 39 40.86 -2.79 -28.18
N PRO A 40 40.96 -2.26 -29.42
CA PRO A 40 41.19 -3.09 -30.59
C PRO A 40 42.44 -3.97 -30.41
N GLY A 41 42.24 -5.29 -30.44
CA GLY A 41 43.33 -6.28 -30.28
C GLY A 41 43.38 -7.01 -28.93
N GLN A 42 42.46 -6.79 -28.00
CA GLN A 42 42.32 -7.66 -26.83
C GLN A 42 41.35 -8.82 -27.12
N ASP A 43 41.80 -10.06 -26.91
CA ASP A 43 40.96 -11.26 -27.06
C ASP A 43 39.68 -11.13 -26.24
N ALA A 44 38.58 -11.68 -26.78
CA ALA A 44 37.24 -11.59 -26.20
C ALA A 44 37.08 -12.48 -24.95
N GLY A 45 37.82 -12.14 -23.89
CA GLY A 45 37.71 -12.74 -22.57
C GLY A 45 36.28 -12.59 -22.04
N ALA A 46 35.64 -13.74 -21.81
CA ALA A 46 34.21 -13.89 -21.55
C ALA A 46 33.56 -12.70 -20.82
N ALA A 47 32.64 -12.02 -21.50
CA ALA A 47 31.77 -11.04 -20.87
C ALA A 47 31.05 -11.72 -19.68
N SER A 48 31.31 -11.24 -18.47
CA SER A 48 30.81 -11.85 -17.24
C SER A 48 29.29 -11.99 -17.31
N SER A 49 28.77 -13.20 -17.13
CA SER A 49 27.33 -13.46 -17.23
C SER A 49 26.58 -12.84 -16.04
N PRO A 50 25.36 -12.29 -16.27
CA PRO A 50 24.61 -11.67 -15.19
C PRO A 50 24.28 -12.70 -14.12
N THR A 51 24.73 -12.43 -12.89
CA THR A 51 24.81 -13.43 -11.81
C THR A 51 23.98 -13.02 -10.60
N TRP A 52 23.46 -13.99 -9.86
CA TRP A 52 22.74 -13.74 -8.62
C TRP A 52 23.66 -13.89 -7.41
N LYS A 53 23.84 -12.84 -6.59
CA LYS A 53 24.44 -12.97 -5.26
C LYS A 53 23.37 -13.46 -4.29
N VAL A 54 23.46 -14.72 -3.87
CA VAL A 54 22.48 -15.41 -3.03
C VAL A 54 22.92 -15.40 -1.57
N PHE A 55 21.94 -15.33 -0.67
CA PHE A 55 22.06 -15.41 0.77
C PHE A 55 21.01 -16.42 1.24
N ASP A 56 21.41 -17.41 2.03
CA ASP A 56 20.53 -18.44 2.59
C ASP A 56 20.36 -18.22 4.10
N SER A 57 19.15 -18.45 4.62
CA SER A 57 18.86 -18.37 6.05
C SER A 57 19.43 -19.58 6.77
N ASN A 58 20.31 -19.33 7.75
CA ASN A 58 20.98 -20.38 8.52
C ASN A 58 21.42 -19.85 9.89
N GLU A 59 21.82 -20.75 10.80
CA GLU A 59 22.16 -20.39 12.18
C GLU A 59 23.51 -19.68 12.33
N GLU A 60 24.46 -19.87 11.40
CA GLU A 60 25.80 -19.27 11.42
C GLU A 60 25.79 -17.83 10.89
N SER A 61 25.13 -17.60 9.75
CA SER A 61 25.00 -16.28 9.10
C SER A 61 23.85 -15.44 9.66
N GLY A 62 22.96 -16.05 10.44
CA GLY A 62 21.73 -15.45 10.94
C GLY A 62 20.54 -15.65 10.00
N ASN A 63 19.35 -15.64 10.62
CA ASN A 63 18.08 -15.83 9.93
C ASN A 63 17.71 -14.64 9.05
N LEU A 64 17.13 -14.92 7.88
CA LEU A 64 16.58 -13.91 6.97
C LEU A 64 15.13 -13.58 7.34
N VAL A 65 14.82 -12.30 7.51
CA VAL A 65 13.48 -11.83 7.87
C VAL A 65 13.07 -10.67 6.96
N LEU A 66 11.86 -10.76 6.39
CA LEU A 66 11.18 -9.66 5.72
C LEU A 66 10.27 -8.97 6.75
N THR A 67 10.40 -7.65 6.90
CA THR A 67 9.59 -6.86 7.84
C THR A 67 8.88 -5.73 7.11
N ILE A 68 7.59 -5.54 7.38
CA ILE A 68 6.81 -4.36 6.97
C ILE A 68 6.21 -3.73 8.23
N VAL A 69 6.66 -2.51 8.56
CA VAL A 69 6.14 -1.74 9.70
C VAL A 69 4.86 -0.99 9.34
N ILE A 70 4.06 -0.60 10.34
CA ILE A 70 2.79 0.15 10.14
C ILE A 70 2.95 1.43 9.32
N SER A 71 4.09 2.13 9.45
CA SER A 71 4.44 3.32 8.66
C SER A 71 4.80 3.02 7.19
N GLY A 72 4.63 1.78 6.73
CA GLY A 72 4.83 1.39 5.33
C GLY A 72 6.30 1.27 4.90
N HIS A 73 7.25 1.26 5.83
CA HIS A 73 8.63 0.90 5.49
C HIS A 73 8.78 -0.61 5.37
N PHE A 74 9.51 -1.01 4.32
CA PHE A 74 9.86 -2.38 3.99
C PHE A 74 11.34 -2.61 4.28
N PHE A 75 11.65 -3.75 4.91
CA PHE A 75 13.00 -4.16 5.23
C PHE A 75 13.21 -5.64 4.93
N ILE A 76 14.43 -6.00 4.52
CA ILE A 76 14.95 -7.37 4.58
C ILE A 76 16.23 -7.31 5.41
N SER A 77 16.33 -8.11 6.47
CA SER A 77 17.54 -8.23 7.30
C SER A 77 18.03 -9.67 7.38
N GLN A 78 19.33 -9.82 7.66
CA GLN A 78 19.97 -11.08 8.03
C GLN A 78 20.67 -10.90 9.37
N GLY A 79 20.13 -11.51 10.43
CA GLY A 79 20.54 -11.21 11.80
C GLY A 79 20.45 -9.70 12.09
N GLN A 80 21.58 -9.08 12.43
CA GLN A 80 21.70 -7.62 12.65
C GLN A 80 21.98 -6.80 11.38
N THR A 81 22.23 -7.44 10.23
CA THR A 81 22.58 -6.74 8.99
C THR A 81 21.33 -6.38 8.20
N LEU A 82 21.13 -5.09 7.91
CA LEU A 82 20.10 -4.66 6.96
C LEU A 82 20.56 -4.93 5.52
N LEU A 83 19.79 -5.72 4.78
CA LEU A 83 20.02 -5.98 3.36
C LEU A 83 19.28 -4.95 2.52
N GLU A 84 17.94 -4.95 2.52
CA GLU A 84 17.12 -3.96 1.79
C GLU A 84 16.35 -3.09 2.77
N GLY A 85 16.17 -1.80 2.44
CA GLY A 85 15.33 -0.86 3.19
C GLY A 85 14.78 0.23 2.27
N PHE A 86 13.46 0.43 2.25
CA PHE A 86 12.81 1.52 1.52
C PHE A 86 11.37 1.75 2.01
N SER A 87 10.77 2.90 1.69
CA SER A 87 9.33 3.12 1.90
C SER A 87 8.50 2.54 0.76
N LEU A 88 7.38 1.91 1.09
CA LEU A 88 6.35 1.47 0.13
C LEU A 88 5.41 2.61 -0.26
N ILE A 89 5.36 3.70 0.51
CA ILE A 89 4.52 4.87 0.23
C ILE A 89 4.99 5.54 -1.07
N GLY A 90 4.06 5.78 -1.99
CA GLY A 90 4.38 6.36 -3.31
C GLY A 90 5.20 5.44 -4.23
N SER A 91 5.41 4.17 -3.88
CA SER A 91 6.34 3.29 -4.60
C SER A 91 5.88 2.83 -5.99
N LYS A 92 4.59 2.96 -6.31
CA LYS A 92 3.95 2.45 -7.55
C LYS A 92 4.66 2.82 -8.86
N ASN A 93 5.33 3.98 -8.92
CA ASN A 93 6.01 4.47 -10.12
C ASN A 93 7.40 3.85 -10.34
N TRP A 94 8.06 3.37 -9.27
CA TRP A 94 9.45 2.89 -9.31
C TRP A 94 9.61 1.45 -8.83
N LEU A 95 8.65 0.88 -8.12
CA LEU A 95 8.67 -0.48 -7.58
C LEU A 95 7.69 -1.37 -8.34
N LYS A 96 8.18 -2.48 -8.88
CA LYS A 96 7.37 -3.56 -9.46
C LYS A 96 7.62 -4.85 -8.69
N ILE A 97 6.55 -5.54 -8.30
CA ILE A 97 6.63 -6.80 -7.56
C ILE A 97 5.89 -7.87 -8.36
N VAL A 98 6.52 -9.05 -8.49
CA VAL A 98 5.97 -10.21 -9.19
C VAL A 98 6.03 -11.43 -8.26
N ARG A 99 4.89 -12.11 -8.06
CA ARG A 99 4.78 -13.32 -7.23
C ARG A 99 4.79 -14.58 -8.08
N ARG A 100 5.66 -15.54 -7.78
CA ARG A 100 5.61 -16.89 -8.34
C ARG A 100 5.72 -17.90 -7.20
N MET A 101 4.65 -18.65 -6.96
CA MET A 101 4.56 -19.62 -5.85
C MET A 101 4.86 -18.95 -4.48
N ASP A 102 5.89 -19.45 -3.80
CA ASP A 102 6.48 -19.06 -2.52
C ASP A 102 7.60 -18.01 -2.67
N CYS A 103 7.72 -17.38 -3.84
CA CYS A 103 8.76 -16.41 -4.16
C CYS A 103 8.18 -15.06 -4.61
N LEU A 104 8.88 -13.98 -4.24
CA LEU A 104 8.63 -12.63 -4.78
C LEU A 104 9.90 -12.11 -5.48
N LEU A 105 9.72 -11.56 -6.68
CA LEU A 105 10.73 -10.80 -7.42
C LEU A 105 10.38 -9.31 -7.33
N PHE A 106 11.33 -8.50 -6.90
CA PHE A 106 11.22 -7.05 -6.78
C PHE A 106 12.15 -6.41 -7.82
N GLY A 107 11.59 -5.55 -8.67
CA GLY A 107 12.35 -4.66 -9.55
C GLY A 107 12.15 -3.21 -9.11
N THR A 108 13.24 -2.50 -8.83
CA THR A 108 13.21 -1.06 -8.53
C THR A 108 13.89 -0.28 -9.65
N THR A 109 13.28 0.78 -10.16
CA THR A 109 13.88 1.68 -11.17
C THR A 109 13.90 3.11 -10.65
N ILE A 110 15.08 3.63 -10.33
CA ILE A 110 15.26 4.97 -9.76
C ILE A 110 16.33 5.71 -10.57
N LYS A 111 15.98 6.86 -11.16
CA LYS A 111 16.89 7.69 -11.99
C LYS A 111 17.63 6.83 -13.04
N ASP A 112 16.84 6.11 -13.84
CA ASP A 112 17.27 5.18 -14.91
C ASP A 112 18.15 3.99 -14.48
N LYS A 113 18.46 3.87 -13.18
CA LYS A 113 19.14 2.70 -12.63
C LYS A 113 18.11 1.68 -12.15
N SER A 114 18.10 0.52 -12.79
CA SER A 114 17.32 -0.63 -12.33
C SER A 114 18.12 -1.51 -11.37
N ARG A 115 17.44 -2.05 -10.35
CA ARG A 115 17.97 -3.05 -9.42
C ARG A 115 16.91 -4.14 -9.27
N MET A 116 17.33 -5.39 -9.20
CA MET A 116 16.43 -6.52 -8.98
C MET A 116 16.91 -7.35 -7.80
N PHE A 117 15.97 -7.80 -6.98
CA PHE A 117 16.22 -8.81 -5.95
C PHE A 117 15.02 -9.73 -5.81
N ARG A 118 15.26 -10.95 -5.32
CA ARG A 118 14.22 -11.95 -5.09
C ARG A 118 14.30 -12.52 -3.68
N VAL A 119 13.16 -12.94 -3.15
CA VAL A 119 13.03 -13.67 -1.89
C VAL A 119 12.28 -14.96 -2.11
N GLN A 120 12.59 -15.97 -1.30
CA GLN A 120 11.81 -17.18 -1.11
C GLN A 120 11.39 -17.23 0.36
N PHE A 121 10.11 -17.46 0.63
CA PHE A 121 9.58 -17.54 1.98
C PHE A 121 10.00 -18.86 2.65
N GLY A 122 10.26 -18.80 3.95
CA GLY A 122 10.57 -19.98 4.77
C GLY A 122 9.33 -20.53 5.47
N GLY A 123 9.38 -21.79 5.89
CA GLY A 123 8.34 -22.48 6.63
C GLY A 123 8.74 -23.93 6.92
N GLY A 124 8.07 -24.57 7.88
CA GLY A 124 8.23 -26.00 8.17
C GLY A 124 7.66 -26.90 7.07
N SER A 125 6.81 -26.36 6.19
CA SER A 125 6.36 -27.01 4.96
C SER A 125 6.27 -26.00 3.80
N LYS A 126 6.10 -26.53 2.58
CA LYS A 126 5.91 -25.72 1.36
C LYS A 126 4.59 -24.94 1.40
N GLU A 127 3.57 -25.51 2.00
CA GLU A 127 2.24 -24.93 2.18
C GLU A 127 2.33 -23.72 3.13
N GLN A 128 3.08 -23.85 4.23
CA GLN A 128 3.33 -22.73 5.14
C GLN A 128 4.16 -21.61 4.47
N ALA A 129 5.16 -21.96 3.66
CA ALA A 129 5.91 -20.96 2.87
C ALA A 129 5.00 -20.22 1.86
N LEU A 130 4.05 -20.92 1.24
CA LEU A 130 3.04 -20.34 0.36
C LEU A 130 2.04 -19.44 1.10
N GLU A 131 1.65 -19.81 2.33
CA GLU A 131 0.80 -19.01 3.22
C GLU A 131 1.52 -17.72 3.65
N HIS A 132 2.77 -17.82 4.14
CA HIS A 132 3.60 -16.67 4.47
C HIS A 132 3.76 -15.73 3.26
N CYS A 133 4.00 -16.28 2.07
CA CYS A 133 4.06 -15.50 0.83
C CYS A 133 2.72 -14.81 0.53
N GLY A 134 1.58 -15.51 0.67
CA GLY A 134 0.24 -14.94 0.46
C GLY A 134 -0.09 -13.81 1.43
N SER A 135 0.17 -14.01 2.71
CA SER A 135 0.03 -13.02 3.78
C SER A 135 0.88 -11.77 3.52
N CYS A 136 2.15 -11.95 3.13
CA CYS A 136 3.03 -10.84 2.77
C CYS A 136 2.52 -10.07 1.53
N VAL A 137 2.03 -10.77 0.51
CA VAL A 137 1.43 -10.15 -0.67
C VAL A 137 0.17 -9.35 -0.31
N GLN A 138 -0.69 -9.87 0.57
CA GLN A 138 -1.86 -9.14 1.07
C GLN A 138 -1.46 -7.86 1.83
N LYS A 139 -0.33 -7.86 2.57
CA LYS A 139 0.19 -6.64 3.20
C LYS A 139 0.79 -5.67 2.17
N LEU A 140 1.58 -6.16 1.21
CA LEU A 140 2.17 -5.34 0.14
C LEU A 140 1.12 -4.67 -0.76
N ALA A 141 0.00 -5.37 -1.04
CA ALA A 141 -1.11 -4.87 -1.84
C ALA A 141 -1.78 -3.60 -1.28
N GLN A 142 -1.59 -3.29 0.01
CA GLN A 142 -2.04 -2.05 0.64
C GLN A 142 -1.29 -0.81 0.10
N TYR A 143 -0.11 -1.01 -0.50
CA TYR A 143 0.77 0.07 -0.96
C TYR A 143 1.07 0.00 -2.47
N VAL A 144 1.27 -1.19 -3.02
CA VAL A 144 1.76 -1.42 -4.39
C VAL A 144 1.15 -2.68 -5.02
N THR A 145 0.84 -2.63 -6.32
CA THR A 145 0.28 -3.76 -7.05
C THR A 145 1.31 -4.88 -7.20
N VAL A 146 0.98 -6.08 -6.71
CA VAL A 146 1.76 -7.31 -6.92
C VAL A 146 1.18 -8.06 -8.13
N GLN A 147 2.00 -8.32 -9.14
CA GLN A 147 1.60 -9.08 -10.32
C GLN A 147 1.76 -10.59 -10.05
N VAL A 148 0.77 -11.39 -10.45
CA VAL A 148 0.88 -12.85 -10.51
C VAL A 148 1.04 -13.22 -11.99
N PRO A 149 2.13 -13.89 -12.41
CA PRO A 149 2.22 -14.51 -13.72
C PRO A 149 1.37 -15.77 -13.71
N ASP A 150 0.06 -15.60 -13.91
CA ASP A 150 -0.78 -16.71 -14.32
C ASP A 150 -0.31 -17.21 -15.68
N GLY A 151 -0.33 -18.54 -15.85
CA GLY A 151 0.18 -19.18 -17.05
C GLY A 151 -0.64 -18.79 -18.27
N VAL A 152 0.07 -18.48 -19.37
CA VAL A 152 -0.49 -18.18 -20.70
C VAL A 152 -1.14 -16.80 -20.82
N SER A 153 -0.34 -15.82 -21.26
CA SER A 153 -0.84 -14.87 -22.26
C SER A 153 -1.18 -15.66 -23.53
N GLN A 154 -2.46 -15.81 -23.84
CA GLN A 154 -2.89 -16.10 -25.20
C GLN A 154 -3.70 -14.91 -25.70
N GLU A 155 -3.09 -14.22 -26.64
CA GLU A 155 -3.65 -13.19 -27.49
C GLU A 155 -4.96 -13.67 -28.13
N LEU A 156 -6.07 -12.99 -27.79
CA LEU A 156 -7.25 -12.89 -28.65
C LEU A 156 -8.09 -11.70 -28.22
N GLY A 157 -7.86 -10.57 -28.87
CA GLY A 157 -8.71 -9.39 -28.75
C GLY A 157 -10.07 -9.67 -29.40
N LEU A 158 -11.05 -10.10 -28.61
CA LEU A 158 -12.45 -10.19 -29.03
C LEU A 158 -13.22 -8.97 -28.54
N SER A 159 -13.19 -7.93 -29.38
CA SER A 159 -14.04 -6.75 -29.26
C SER A 159 -15.53 -7.16 -29.29
N PRO A 160 -16.40 -6.72 -28.36
CA PRO A 160 -17.82 -7.05 -28.38
C PRO A 160 -18.58 -6.36 -29.54
N GLY A 161 -18.58 -7.01 -30.71
CA GLY A 161 -19.47 -6.64 -31.82
C GLY A 161 -20.92 -7.08 -31.56
N PRO A 162 -21.93 -6.19 -31.66
CA PRO A 162 -23.30 -6.53 -31.29
C PRO A 162 -24.13 -7.09 -32.46
N LEU A 163 -24.36 -8.41 -32.50
CA LEU A 163 -25.32 -9.04 -33.42
C LEU A 163 -26.25 -10.07 -32.73
N ARG A 164 -27.38 -9.52 -32.28
CA ARG A 164 -28.76 -10.03 -32.37
C ARG A 164 -29.03 -11.47 -32.85
N ALA A 165 -29.93 -12.18 -32.14
CA ALA A 165 -31.37 -12.31 -32.48
C ALA A 165 -31.98 -13.66 -32.00
N GLY A 166 -33.22 -13.60 -31.51
CA GLY A 166 -34.13 -14.75 -31.36
C GLY A 166 -34.86 -14.81 -30.01
N GLU A 167 -36.19 -14.91 -29.89
CA GLU A 167 -37.26 -14.93 -30.91
C GLU A 167 -38.61 -14.38 -30.37
N SER A 168 -39.52 -14.07 -31.30
CA SER A 168 -41.00 -14.05 -31.16
C SER A 168 -41.76 -12.86 -30.50
N CYS A 169 -41.98 -11.82 -31.32
CA CYS A 169 -43.29 -11.37 -31.83
C CYS A 169 -44.58 -11.38 -30.95
N ALA A 170 -45.11 -10.19 -30.65
CA ALA A 170 -46.51 -9.78 -30.96
C ALA A 170 -46.68 -8.23 -30.78
N GLN A 171 -47.69 -7.64 -31.42
CA GLN A 171 -47.83 -6.18 -31.62
C GLN A 171 -48.96 -5.56 -30.77
N HIS A 172 -48.78 -4.35 -30.22
CA HIS A 172 -49.69 -3.17 -30.32
C HIS A 172 -49.39 -2.05 -29.29
N VAL A 173 -49.64 -0.79 -29.68
CA VAL A 173 -49.50 0.48 -28.91
C VAL A 173 -50.47 1.52 -29.56
N PRO A 174 -51.01 2.56 -28.88
CA PRO A 174 -51.58 2.72 -27.53
C PRO A 174 -53.11 3.05 -27.64
N PRO A 175 -53.83 3.61 -26.62
CA PRO A 175 -53.82 5.08 -26.41
C PRO A 175 -54.07 5.64 -24.97
N GLN A 176 -53.54 6.84 -24.75
CA GLN A 176 -54.06 8.00 -23.97
C GLN A 176 -55.28 7.85 -23.03
N GLN A 177 -55.16 8.31 -21.78
CA GLN A 177 -56.12 9.24 -21.13
C GLN A 177 -55.55 9.92 -19.86
N GLY A 178 -56.08 11.10 -19.53
CA GLY A 178 -55.48 12.10 -18.62
C GLY A 178 -55.92 12.08 -17.14
N PRO A 179 -55.63 13.16 -16.38
CA PRO A 179 -55.34 13.13 -14.94
C PRO A 179 -56.56 13.62 -14.09
N PRO A 180 -56.52 13.76 -12.73
CA PRO A 180 -55.73 14.80 -12.01
C PRO A 180 -55.26 14.46 -10.56
N GLN A 181 -54.70 15.50 -9.90
CA GLN A 181 -54.76 15.83 -8.45
C GLN A 181 -53.47 15.72 -7.60
N ASN A 182 -53.03 16.91 -7.18
CA ASN A 182 -52.04 17.26 -6.16
C ASN A 182 -52.80 17.50 -4.84
N PRO A 183 -52.21 17.27 -3.64
CA PRO A 183 -52.15 18.42 -2.72
C PRO A 183 -50.87 18.51 -1.85
N GLU A 184 -50.19 19.63 -2.06
CA GLU A 184 -49.93 20.68 -1.05
C GLU A 184 -48.69 20.57 -0.12
N LYS A 185 -48.21 21.76 0.26
CA LYS A 185 -46.96 22.08 0.97
C LYS A 185 -47.29 22.37 2.46
N PRO A 186 -46.29 22.47 3.36
CA PRO A 186 -45.97 23.82 3.82
C PRO A 186 -44.48 24.11 4.13
N GLN A 187 -44.06 25.34 3.80
CA GLN A 187 -42.98 26.08 4.48
C GLN A 187 -43.63 27.32 5.11
N PRO A 188 -43.19 27.74 6.31
CA PRO A 188 -42.53 29.05 6.52
C PRO A 188 -41.37 28.99 7.54
N CYS A 189 -40.47 29.97 7.75
CA CYS A 189 -40.00 31.12 6.95
C CYS A 189 -38.65 31.64 7.53
N GLY A 190 -37.98 32.58 6.87
CA GLY A 190 -36.95 33.46 7.48
C GLY A 190 -37.55 34.78 8.00
N PRO A 191 -36.76 35.82 8.38
CA PRO A 191 -35.31 36.01 8.12
C PRO A 191 -34.43 36.60 9.26
N ALA A 192 -33.12 36.63 9.00
CA ALA A 192 -32.05 37.56 9.44
C ALA A 192 -32.12 38.37 10.76
N SER A 193 -31.03 38.33 11.55
CA SER A 193 -30.22 39.53 11.89
C SER A 193 -28.88 39.19 12.56
N THR A 194 -27.88 40.05 12.34
CA THR A 194 -26.48 39.92 12.79
C THR A 194 -26.27 40.23 14.27
N SER A 195 -25.40 39.48 14.94
CA SER A 195 -24.53 40.03 15.99
C SER A 195 -23.12 39.43 15.89
N ALA A 196 -22.13 40.31 15.74
CA ALA A 196 -20.73 39.90 15.76
C ALA A 196 -20.33 39.56 17.20
N SER A 197 -19.84 38.34 17.41
CA SER A 197 -19.03 38.00 18.56
C SER A 197 -17.85 37.17 18.08
N GLY A 198 -16.63 37.62 18.41
CA GLY A 198 -15.39 36.93 18.07
C GLY A 198 -15.20 35.66 18.88
N GLY A 199 -16.07 34.68 18.68
CA GLY A 199 -15.97 33.38 19.30
C GLY A 199 -14.91 32.53 18.61
N ARG A 200 -13.84 32.17 19.33
CA ARG A 200 -13.00 31.02 18.95
C ARG A 200 -13.89 29.77 18.89
N SER A 201 -14.27 29.36 17.69
CA SER A 201 -14.94 28.08 17.46
C SER A 201 -14.00 26.95 17.87
N SER A 202 -14.36 26.21 18.92
CA SER A 202 -13.62 25.02 19.34
C SER A 202 -13.56 24.03 18.18
N MET A 203 -12.42 23.36 18.00
CA MET A 203 -12.22 22.35 16.95
C MET A 203 -13.30 21.25 17.01
N SER A 204 -13.77 20.91 18.22
CA SER A 204 -14.91 20.00 18.43
C SER A 204 -16.22 20.46 17.79
N SER A 205 -16.50 21.77 17.75
CA SER A 205 -17.71 22.34 17.13
C SER A 205 -17.63 22.30 15.59
N LEU A 206 -16.44 22.58 15.04
CA LEU A 206 -16.18 22.44 13.60
C LEU A 206 -16.28 20.98 13.14
N ALA A 207 -15.72 20.03 13.91
CA ALA A 207 -15.84 18.61 13.63
C ALA A 207 -17.31 18.15 13.61
N GLN A 208 -18.13 18.58 14.59
CA GLN A 208 -19.57 18.27 14.60
C GLN A 208 -20.32 18.90 13.42
N SER A 209 -20.01 20.14 13.04
CA SER A 209 -20.61 20.81 11.87
C SER A 209 -20.32 20.04 10.55
N LEU A 210 -19.10 19.54 10.38
CA LEU A 210 -18.73 18.73 9.22
C LEU A 210 -19.39 17.34 9.22
N LEU A 211 -19.57 16.72 10.39
CA LEU A 211 -20.23 15.41 10.54
C LEU A 211 -21.75 15.44 10.30
N VAL A 212 -22.36 16.64 10.28
CA VAL A 212 -23.77 16.91 9.99
C VAL A 212 -24.02 17.21 8.49
N SER A 213 -22.98 17.57 7.72
CA SER A 213 -23.10 17.69 6.25
C SER A 213 -23.38 16.32 5.61
N GLU A 214 -24.39 16.27 4.74
CA GLU A 214 -24.99 15.06 4.16
C GLU A 214 -24.15 14.43 3.03
N ALA A 215 -22.87 14.15 3.30
CA ALA A 215 -21.94 13.52 2.37
C ALA A 215 -20.90 12.65 3.10
N ARG A 216 -21.37 11.61 3.81
CA ARG A 216 -20.48 10.66 4.52
C ARG A 216 -19.99 9.53 3.59
N PRO A 217 -18.68 9.32 3.41
CA PRO A 217 -18.17 7.98 3.13
C PRO A 217 -18.36 7.10 4.39
N PRO A 218 -18.63 5.79 4.25
CA PRO A 218 -18.82 4.92 5.40
C PRO A 218 -17.48 4.62 6.09
N ILE A 219 -17.55 4.45 7.42
CA ILE A 219 -16.48 3.99 8.32
C ILE A 219 -15.37 5.03 8.58
N CYS A 220 -15.48 5.69 9.73
CA CYS A 220 -14.33 6.19 10.47
C CYS A 220 -14.51 5.86 11.96
N GLU A 221 -14.62 4.56 12.28
CA GLU A 221 -14.33 4.06 13.62
C GLU A 221 -12.82 3.88 13.75
N GLN A 222 -12.11 5.01 13.71
CA GLN A 222 -10.73 5.07 14.20
C GLN A 222 -10.78 5.28 15.72
N PRO A 223 -9.93 4.61 16.50
CA PRO A 223 -9.86 4.88 17.93
C PRO A 223 -9.56 6.37 18.14
N ALA A 224 -10.24 6.98 19.11
CA ALA A 224 -9.82 8.28 19.61
C ALA A 224 -8.40 8.11 20.14
N TRP A 225 -7.45 8.88 19.58
CA TRP A 225 -6.04 8.80 19.96
C TRP A 225 -5.94 9.08 21.45
N ASP A 226 -5.30 8.18 22.21
CA ASP A 226 -5.11 8.39 23.63
C ASP A 226 -4.19 9.61 23.85
N ALA A 227 -4.48 10.40 24.87
CA ALA A 227 -3.70 11.57 25.22
C ALA A 227 -2.23 11.21 25.53
N GLU A 228 -1.98 9.97 25.97
CA GLU A 228 -0.65 9.43 26.25
C GLU A 228 0.19 9.20 24.98
N GLU A 229 -0.43 8.87 23.84
CA GLU A 229 0.27 8.60 22.57
C GLU A 229 0.60 9.87 21.77
N LEU A 230 -0.05 10.99 22.08
CA LEU A 230 0.18 12.28 21.41
C LEU A 230 1.61 12.79 21.60
N GLY A 231 2.22 12.56 22.78
CA GLY A 231 3.59 13.00 23.07
C GLY A 231 4.66 12.35 22.17
N PRO A 232 4.73 11.02 22.09
CA PRO A 232 5.59 10.30 21.14
C PRO A 232 5.34 10.70 19.67
N PHE A 233 4.08 10.85 19.26
CA PHE A 233 3.73 11.28 17.90
C PHE A 233 4.25 12.68 17.56
N LEU A 234 4.03 13.66 18.44
CA LEU A 234 4.55 15.02 18.25
C LEU A 234 6.08 15.06 18.16
N ARG A 235 6.81 14.23 18.93
CA ARG A 235 8.28 14.11 18.80
C ARG A 235 8.69 13.59 17.43
N LEU A 236 8.01 12.57 16.90
CA LEU A 236 8.28 12.04 15.57
C LEU A 236 8.02 13.11 14.48
N CYS A 237 6.94 13.87 14.60
CA CYS A 237 6.64 14.98 13.71
C CYS A 237 7.71 16.08 13.76
N LEU A 238 8.18 16.46 14.95
CA LEU A 238 9.24 17.47 15.13
C LEU A 238 10.63 17.01 14.64
N MET A 239 10.82 15.72 14.34
CA MET A 239 12.03 15.19 13.71
C MET A 239 11.99 15.26 12.17
N ASP A 240 10.83 15.52 11.55
CA ASP A 240 10.72 15.78 10.11
C ASP A 240 10.85 17.28 9.82
N GLN A 241 11.87 17.64 9.04
CA GLN A 241 12.12 19.03 8.67
C GLN A 241 11.05 19.64 7.76
N ASN A 242 10.17 18.83 7.16
CA ASN A 242 9.04 19.30 6.36
C ASN A 242 7.77 19.55 7.19
N PHE A 243 7.72 19.04 8.43
CA PHE A 243 6.54 19.14 9.29
C PHE A 243 6.09 20.59 9.57
N PRO A 244 6.98 21.57 9.82
CA PRO A 244 6.57 22.96 10.01
C PRO A 244 5.80 23.53 8.81
N ALA A 245 6.29 23.30 7.59
CA ALA A 245 5.64 23.75 6.36
C ALA A 245 4.27 23.06 6.14
N PHE A 246 4.19 21.76 6.46
CA PHE A 246 2.93 21.03 6.42
C PHE A 246 1.90 21.59 7.42
N VAL A 247 2.32 21.96 8.63
CA VAL A 247 1.44 22.60 9.64
C VAL A 247 0.94 23.97 9.15
N GLU A 248 1.78 24.77 8.49
CA GLU A 248 1.37 26.05 7.88
C GLU A 248 0.32 25.85 6.77
N ASP A 249 0.49 24.85 5.89
CA ASP A 249 -0.48 24.52 4.85
C ASP A 249 -1.81 24.00 5.45
N VAL A 250 -1.76 23.19 6.51
CA VAL A 250 -2.98 22.77 7.24
C VAL A 250 -3.68 23.96 7.88
N GLU A 251 -2.95 24.88 8.54
CA GLU A 251 -3.53 26.09 9.13
C GLU A 251 -4.17 26.99 8.07
N LYS A 252 -3.55 27.11 6.89
CA LYS A 252 -4.06 27.84 5.73
C LYS A 252 -5.33 27.21 5.17
N GLU A 253 -5.42 25.88 5.10
CA GLU A 253 -6.65 25.20 4.68
C GLU A 253 -7.78 25.35 5.71
N LEU A 254 -7.46 25.25 7.00
CA LEU A 254 -8.41 25.52 8.08
C LEU A 254 -8.91 26.97 8.07
N LYS A 255 -8.06 27.95 7.73
CA LYS A 255 -8.46 29.37 7.54
C LYS A 255 -9.46 29.55 6.39
N LYS A 256 -9.31 28.80 5.28
CA LYS A 256 -10.31 28.79 4.19
C LYS A 256 -11.65 28.23 4.67
N LEU A 257 -11.63 27.09 5.39
CA LEU A 257 -12.84 26.43 5.90
C LEU A 257 -13.57 27.25 6.97
N THR A 258 -12.84 28.04 7.76
CA THR A 258 -13.40 28.89 8.82
C THR A 258 -13.75 30.31 8.36
N GLY A 259 -13.48 30.67 7.10
CA GLY A 259 -13.80 31.98 6.53
C GLY A 259 -13.02 33.15 7.15
N LEU A 260 -11.99 32.89 7.95
CA LEU A 260 -11.26 33.90 8.69
C LEU A 260 -10.23 34.60 7.78
N ARG A 261 -10.70 35.64 7.08
CA ARG A 261 -9.85 36.61 6.38
C ARG A 261 -9.27 37.58 7.41
N ASN A 262 -7.94 37.76 7.37
CA ASN A 262 -7.19 38.76 8.15
C ASN A 262 -7.70 40.19 7.89
#